data_AF-A0AA45WMJ5-F1
#
_entry.id   AF-A0AA45WMJ5-F1
#
_cell.length_a   1.000
_cell.length_b   1.000
_cell.length_c   1.000
_cell.angle_alpha   90.00
_cell.angle_beta   90.00
_cell.angle_gamma   90.00
#
_symmetry.space_group_name_H-M   'P 1'
#
loop_
_entity.id
_entity.type
_entity.pdbx_description
1 polymer ?
#
loop_
_entity_poly.entity_id
_entity_poly.type
_entity_poly.pdbx_seq_one_letter_code
_entity_poly.pdbx_strand_id
1 'polypeptide(L)'
;MKKGWKVLAAICLSSALLLGCQETEELGTGTVVGNENKIALAEESNLMQLSPDELKVYAAFKKKFDDRVLKEADPIMVAKLYFHAIETHDYNTQYELFVDDVEQREWSKQEHMKMMQEEGPKMAEKMRKLFARMQEVKFIEVDQKTGYLEFPEEGENLGQFQMVKNKAGIWKVKFRPMQWGYNMK
;
A
#
# COMPACT_ATOMS: atom_id res chain seq x y z
N MET A 1 -32.37 -32.37 47.75
CA MET A 1 -32.53 -32.63 49.20
C MET A 1 -31.37 -33.48 49.69
N LYS A 2 -30.67 -33.00 50.74
CA LYS A 2 -29.87 -33.70 51.78
C LYS A 2 -28.63 -34.50 51.33
N LYS A 3 -27.42 -34.01 51.68
CA LYS A 3 -26.54 -34.41 52.84
C LYS A 3 -25.79 -35.72 52.55
N GLY A 4 -24.51 -35.95 52.81
CA GLY A 4 -23.44 -35.28 53.55
C GLY A 4 -22.26 -36.27 53.63
N TRP A 5 -21.02 -35.81 53.47
CA TRP A 5 -19.95 -35.76 54.49
C TRP A 5 -19.02 -36.99 54.66
N LYS A 6 -17.75 -36.82 54.19
CA LYS A 6 -16.40 -37.03 54.79
C LYS A 6 -16.16 -38.21 55.79
N VAL A 7 -14.97 -38.80 56.03
CA VAL A 7 -13.55 -38.35 56.15
C VAL A 7 -12.65 -39.63 56.21
N LEU A 8 -11.38 -39.55 55.79
CA LEU A 8 -10.14 -40.03 56.50
C LEU A 8 -9.00 -40.17 55.44
N ALA A 9 -8.17 -39.15 55.23
CA ALA A 9 -7.00 -38.73 56.02
C ALA A 9 -5.80 -39.69 55.89
N ALA A 10 -4.80 -39.26 55.12
CA ALA A 10 -3.41 -39.63 55.32
C ALA A 10 -2.58 -38.35 55.22
N ILE A 11 -2.08 -37.92 56.36
CA ILE A 11 -1.23 -36.75 56.57
C ILE A 11 0.21 -37.23 56.47
N CYS A 12 0.98 -36.69 55.53
CA CYS A 12 2.44 -36.67 55.62
C CYS A 12 2.88 -35.21 55.65
N LEU A 13 3.09 -34.71 56.87
CA LEU A 13 3.86 -33.50 57.16
C LEU A 13 5.34 -33.84 56.96
N SER A 14 6.01 -33.09 56.10
CA SER A 14 7.41 -32.73 56.36
C SER A 14 7.83 -31.52 55.53
N SER A 15 7.98 -30.43 56.27
CA SER A 15 9.07 -29.45 56.16
C SER A 15 8.96 -28.36 55.08
N ALA A 16 8.64 -27.18 55.61
CA ALA A 16 8.73 -25.88 55.00
C ALA A 16 10.12 -25.56 54.43
N LEU A 17 10.12 -24.95 53.25
CA LEU A 17 11.12 -23.95 52.86
C LEU A 17 10.35 -22.72 52.39
N LEU A 18 10.49 -21.65 53.17
CA LEU A 18 10.00 -20.30 52.91
C LEU A 18 10.91 -19.64 51.86
N LEU A 19 10.37 -19.35 50.68
CA LEU A 19 10.69 -18.20 49.84
C LEU A 19 9.31 -17.77 49.29
N GLY A 20 8.67 -16.74 49.84
CA GLY A 20 9.13 -15.37 49.74
C GLY A 20 8.57 -14.80 48.43
N CYS A 21 7.43 -14.11 48.51
CA CYS A 21 6.76 -13.45 47.40
C CYS A 21 7.70 -12.54 46.61
N GLN A 22 7.51 -12.45 45.30
CA GLN A 22 7.57 -11.17 44.60
C GLN A 22 6.78 -11.25 43.30
N GLU A 23 5.61 -10.62 43.36
CA GLU A 23 4.84 -10.12 42.22
C GLU A 23 5.66 -8.97 41.64
N THR A 24 6.21 -9.15 40.44
CA THR A 24 6.96 -8.10 39.76
C THR A 24 5.98 -7.26 38.94
N GLU A 25 5.53 -6.16 39.54
CA GLU A 25 5.14 -4.97 38.79
C GLU A 25 6.42 -4.36 38.19
N GLU A 26 6.65 -4.57 36.90
CA GLU A 26 7.64 -3.79 36.14
C GLU A 26 6.91 -2.66 35.43
N LEU A 27 6.94 -1.49 36.08
CA LEU A 27 6.57 -0.21 35.53
C LEU A 27 7.67 0.24 34.55
N GLY A 28 7.59 -0.24 33.32
CA GLY A 28 8.47 0.17 32.22
C GLY A 28 7.94 1.44 31.53
N THR A 29 8.36 2.61 32.00
CA THR A 29 8.29 3.85 31.21
C THR A 29 9.23 3.72 30.02
N GLY A 30 8.67 3.59 28.83
CA GLY A 30 9.40 3.54 27.58
C GLY A 30 8.46 3.72 26.41
N THR A 31 8.08 4.96 26.13
CA THR A 31 7.44 5.33 24.87
C THR A 31 8.42 5.00 23.74
N VAL A 32 8.20 3.90 23.04
CA VAL A 32 8.71 3.72 21.68
C VAL A 32 7.48 3.75 20.78
N VAL A 33 7.19 4.92 20.22
CA VAL A 33 6.29 5.02 19.07
C VAL A 33 7.02 4.36 17.90
N GLY A 34 6.88 3.04 17.80
CA GLY A 34 7.23 2.31 16.59
C GLY A 34 6.19 2.66 15.54
N ASN A 35 6.50 3.63 14.68
CA ASN A 35 5.74 3.84 13.45
C ASN A 35 6.21 2.76 12.46
N GLU A 36 5.87 1.51 12.72
CA GLU A 36 6.09 0.41 11.77
C GLU A 36 5.07 0.57 10.64
N ASN A 37 5.54 1.01 9.47
CA ASN A 37 4.68 1.11 8.29
C ASN A 37 4.09 -0.27 8.00
N LYS A 38 2.77 -0.37 7.95
CA LYS A 38 2.07 -1.65 7.79
C LYS A 38 2.00 -2.04 6.33
N ILE A 39 2.56 -3.20 5.98
CA ILE A 39 2.30 -3.84 4.68
C ILE A 39 0.82 -4.21 4.66
N ALA A 40 0.05 -3.57 3.79
CA ALA A 40 -1.39 -3.74 3.68
C ALA A 40 -1.78 -4.73 2.58
N LEU A 41 -0.96 -4.84 1.52
CA LEU A 41 -1.14 -5.76 0.41
C LEU A 41 0.24 -6.16 -0.15
N ALA A 42 0.39 -7.39 -0.62
CA ALA A 42 1.56 -7.85 -1.35
C ALA A 42 1.14 -8.89 -2.40
N GLU A 43 1.62 -8.74 -3.64
CA GLU A 43 1.40 -9.72 -4.70
C GLU A 43 2.55 -9.72 -5.71
N GLU A 44 2.69 -10.84 -6.43
CA GLU A 44 3.50 -10.89 -7.64
C GLU A 44 2.69 -10.27 -8.78
N SER A 45 3.18 -9.16 -9.35
CA SER A 45 2.45 -8.38 -10.34
C SER A 45 3.37 -7.83 -11.43
N ASN A 46 2.80 -7.58 -12.60
CA ASN A 46 3.39 -6.75 -13.63
C ASN A 46 2.58 -5.46 -13.69
N LEU A 47 3.18 -4.35 -13.26
CA LEU A 47 2.47 -3.07 -13.16
C LEU A 47 2.06 -2.47 -14.51
N MET A 48 2.52 -3.00 -15.65
CA MET A 48 2.15 -2.51 -16.98
C MET A 48 1.14 -3.40 -17.71
N GLN A 49 0.81 -4.56 -17.16
CA GLN A 49 -0.10 -5.52 -17.78
C GLN A 49 -1.42 -5.59 -17.03
N LEU A 50 -2.51 -5.34 -17.75
CA LEU A 50 -3.86 -5.51 -17.22
C LEU A 50 -4.38 -6.92 -17.51
N SER A 51 -4.94 -7.55 -16.49
CA SER A 51 -5.78 -8.73 -16.65
C SER A 51 -7.08 -8.39 -17.39
N PRO A 52 -7.84 -9.38 -17.87
CA PRO A 52 -9.12 -9.14 -18.55
C PRO A 52 -10.15 -8.36 -17.71
N ASP A 53 -10.17 -8.54 -16.39
CA ASP A 53 -11.09 -7.81 -15.51
C ASP A 53 -10.62 -6.38 -15.27
N GLU A 54 -9.33 -6.16 -15.10
CA GLU A 54 -8.76 -4.81 -15.00
C GLU A 54 -8.94 -4.01 -16.30
N LEU A 55 -8.88 -4.66 -17.47
CA LEU A 55 -9.20 -4.03 -18.75
C LEU A 55 -10.66 -3.55 -18.81
N LYS A 56 -11.60 -4.28 -18.20
CA LYS A 56 -13.01 -3.84 -18.12
C LYS A 56 -13.13 -2.61 -17.22
N VAL A 57 -12.43 -2.61 -16.08
CA VAL A 57 -12.39 -1.44 -15.16
C VAL A 57 -11.78 -0.24 -15.88
N TYR A 58 -10.65 -0.42 -16.58
CA TYR A 58 -10.01 0.63 -17.37
C TYR A 58 -10.95 1.22 -18.42
N ALA A 59 -11.60 0.37 -19.22
CA ALA A 59 -12.54 0.81 -20.26
C ALA A 59 -13.76 1.54 -19.67
N ALA A 60 -14.28 1.07 -18.54
CA ALA A 60 -15.39 1.70 -17.84
C ALA A 60 -15.00 3.07 -17.27
N PHE A 61 -13.82 3.17 -16.65
CA PHE A 61 -13.29 4.42 -16.12
C PHE A 61 -13.05 5.42 -17.26
N LYS A 62 -12.31 5.03 -18.31
CA LYS A 62 -12.00 5.86 -19.48
C LYS A 62 -13.23 6.49 -20.15
N LYS A 63 -14.38 5.83 -20.11
CA LYS A 63 -15.61 6.31 -20.77
C LYS A 63 -16.14 7.61 -20.17
N LYS A 64 -15.98 7.81 -18.86
CA LYS A 64 -16.60 8.93 -18.12
C LYS A 64 -15.70 9.60 -17.08
N PHE A 65 -14.53 9.03 -16.81
CA PHE A 65 -13.64 9.42 -15.71
C PHE A 65 -14.36 9.47 -14.37
N ASP A 66 -15.26 8.49 -14.15
CA ASP A 66 -16.07 8.39 -12.94
C ASP A 66 -15.35 7.53 -11.90
N ASP A 67 -14.83 8.18 -10.87
CA ASP A 67 -14.10 7.53 -9.77
C ASP A 67 -14.89 6.41 -9.10
N ARG A 68 -16.23 6.40 -9.15
CA ARG A 68 -17.05 5.33 -8.58
C ARG A 68 -16.76 3.96 -9.20
N VAL A 69 -16.24 3.93 -10.43
CA VAL A 69 -15.80 2.69 -11.09
C VAL A 69 -14.58 2.08 -10.38
N LEU A 70 -13.78 2.88 -9.68
CA LEU A 70 -12.56 2.48 -8.98
C LEU A 70 -12.81 2.18 -7.50
N LYS A 71 -14.06 2.17 -7.02
CA LYS A 71 -14.37 2.04 -5.60
C LYS A 71 -13.83 0.74 -4.97
N GLU A 72 -13.86 -0.35 -5.72
CA GLU A 72 -13.38 -1.67 -5.30
C GLU A 72 -11.95 -1.95 -5.82
N ALA A 73 -11.34 -0.99 -6.53
CA ALA A 73 -9.97 -1.15 -7.02
C ALA A 73 -8.99 -0.90 -5.87
N ASP A 74 -8.14 -1.88 -5.61
CA ASP A 74 -7.03 -1.72 -4.68
C ASP A 74 -5.93 -0.80 -5.26
N PRO A 75 -4.96 -0.35 -4.44
CA PRO A 75 -3.87 0.51 -4.88
C PRO A 75 -3.04 -0.06 -6.05
N ILE A 76 -2.81 -1.38 -6.08
CA ILE A 76 -2.02 -2.02 -7.14
C ILE A 76 -2.77 -1.95 -8.46
N MET A 77 -4.07 -2.23 -8.46
CA MET A 77 -4.91 -2.10 -9.64
C MET A 77 -4.91 -0.66 -10.17
N VAL A 78 -5.11 0.35 -9.31
CA VAL A 78 -5.10 1.76 -9.74
C VAL A 78 -3.76 2.15 -10.36
N ALA A 79 -2.64 1.69 -9.80
CA ALA A 79 -1.31 1.91 -10.39
C ALA A 79 -1.17 1.19 -11.75
N LYS A 80 -1.68 -0.03 -11.87
CA LYS A 80 -1.71 -0.76 -13.15
C LYS A 80 -2.47 -0.01 -14.23
N LEU A 81 -3.64 0.53 -13.90
CA LEU A 81 -4.41 1.37 -14.83
C LEU A 81 -3.59 2.60 -15.28
N TYR A 82 -2.85 3.22 -14.35
CA TYR A 82 -2.01 4.39 -14.62
C TYR A 82 -0.85 4.07 -15.57
N PHE A 83 -0.11 3.00 -15.30
CA PHE A 83 1.00 2.59 -16.16
C PHE A 83 0.53 2.03 -17.50
N HIS A 84 -0.63 1.37 -17.55
CA HIS A 84 -1.26 0.99 -18.81
C HIS A 84 -1.57 2.22 -19.68
N ALA A 85 -2.09 3.29 -19.08
CA ALA A 85 -2.36 4.53 -19.81
C ALA A 85 -1.08 5.16 -20.38
N ILE A 86 0.05 5.04 -19.68
CA ILE A 86 1.37 5.45 -20.20
C ILE A 86 1.77 4.58 -21.40
N GLU A 87 1.65 3.26 -21.27
CA GLU A 87 2.01 2.28 -22.30
C GLU A 87 1.22 2.46 -23.59
N THR A 88 -0.07 2.76 -23.48
CA THR A 88 -0.97 2.97 -24.63
C THR A 88 -1.07 4.42 -25.09
N HIS A 89 -0.24 5.31 -24.54
CA HIS A 89 -0.26 6.75 -24.82
C HIS A 89 -1.62 7.44 -24.57
N ASP A 90 -2.40 6.91 -23.63
CA ASP A 90 -3.72 7.42 -23.23
C ASP A 90 -3.58 8.42 -22.08
N TYR A 91 -2.89 9.53 -22.36
CA TYR A 91 -2.54 10.52 -21.34
C TYR A 91 -3.76 11.24 -20.75
N ASN A 92 -4.89 11.24 -21.45
CA ASN A 92 -6.15 11.70 -20.88
C ASN A 92 -6.57 10.82 -19.71
N THR A 93 -6.60 9.50 -19.89
CA THR A 93 -6.96 8.57 -18.82
C THR A 93 -5.91 8.58 -17.70
N GLN A 94 -4.62 8.66 -18.07
CA GLN A 94 -3.53 8.82 -17.11
C GLN A 94 -3.75 10.03 -16.18
N TYR A 95 -4.10 11.20 -16.74
CA TYR A 95 -4.32 12.41 -15.95
C TYR A 95 -5.48 12.26 -14.96
N GLU A 96 -6.57 11.64 -15.39
CA GLU A 96 -7.78 11.49 -14.57
C GLU A 96 -7.59 10.45 -13.45
N LEU A 97 -6.52 9.65 -13.49
CA LEU A 97 -6.13 8.74 -12.40
C LEU A 97 -5.38 9.45 -11.27
N PHE A 98 -4.90 10.67 -11.48
CA PHE A 98 -4.38 11.48 -10.37
C PHE A 98 -5.51 11.88 -9.41
N VAL A 99 -5.13 12.18 -8.17
CA VAL A 99 -6.05 12.79 -7.20
C VAL A 99 -6.55 14.13 -7.74
N ASP A 100 -7.85 14.37 -7.68
CA ASP A 100 -8.49 15.53 -8.30
C ASP A 100 -8.65 16.72 -7.34
N ASP A 101 -8.28 16.55 -6.07
CA ASP A 101 -8.36 17.56 -5.02
C ASP A 101 -7.50 18.78 -5.35
N VAL A 102 -8.10 19.97 -5.29
CA VAL A 102 -7.48 21.23 -5.73
C VAL A 102 -6.19 21.53 -4.95
N GLU A 103 -6.16 21.18 -3.67
CA GLU A 103 -4.99 21.39 -2.80
C GLU A 103 -3.81 20.46 -3.14
N GLN A 104 -4.09 19.34 -3.82
CA GLN A 104 -3.08 18.33 -4.17
C GLN A 104 -2.70 18.35 -5.65
N ARG A 105 -3.43 19.13 -6.47
CA ARG A 105 -3.19 19.28 -7.89
C ARG A 105 -2.00 20.18 -8.14
N GLU A 106 -0.98 19.63 -8.80
CA GLU A 106 0.25 20.38 -9.08
C GLU A 106 0.28 21.02 -10.47
N TRP A 107 -0.40 20.44 -11.46
CA TRP A 107 -0.48 20.97 -12.81
C TRP A 107 -1.85 20.69 -13.45
N SER A 108 -2.20 21.48 -14.46
CA SER A 108 -3.43 21.33 -15.23
C SER A 108 -3.36 20.20 -16.25
N LYS A 109 -4.52 19.76 -16.73
CA LYS A 109 -4.63 18.76 -17.81
C LYS A 109 -3.89 19.20 -19.07
N GLN A 110 -3.98 20.49 -19.42
CA GLN A 110 -3.32 21.02 -20.61
C GLN A 110 -1.79 20.97 -20.47
N GLU A 111 -1.26 21.32 -19.30
CA GLU A 111 0.17 21.19 -19.00
C GLU A 111 0.60 19.72 -19.04
N HIS A 112 -0.21 18.82 -18.47
CA HIS A 112 0.06 17.39 -18.52
C HIS A 112 0.15 16.88 -19.96
N MET A 113 -0.77 17.28 -20.84
CA MET A 113 -0.73 16.85 -22.25
C MET A 113 0.54 17.31 -22.94
N LYS A 114 1.00 18.55 -22.69
CA LYS A 114 2.25 19.05 -23.25
C LYS A 114 3.46 18.25 -22.76
N MET A 115 3.55 18.03 -21.44
CA MET A 115 4.63 17.22 -20.85
C MET A 115 4.64 15.79 -21.41
N MET A 116 3.48 15.15 -21.51
CA MET A 116 3.39 13.76 -21.99
C MET A 116 3.59 13.61 -23.51
N GLN A 117 3.35 14.66 -24.30
CA GLN A 117 3.73 14.66 -25.72
C GLN A 117 5.25 14.58 -25.90
N GLU A 118 6.02 15.24 -25.03
CA GLU A 118 7.48 15.27 -25.10
C GLU A 118 8.13 14.09 -24.38
N GLU A 119 7.65 13.74 -23.19
CA GLU A 119 8.29 12.76 -22.31
C GLU A 119 7.63 11.37 -22.30
N GLY A 120 6.37 11.28 -22.72
CA GLY A 120 5.56 10.07 -22.58
C GLY A 120 6.16 8.82 -23.24
N PRO A 121 6.67 8.87 -24.49
CA PRO A 121 7.33 7.72 -25.10
C PRO A 121 8.56 7.24 -24.33
N LYS A 122 9.38 8.17 -23.80
CA LYS A 122 10.56 7.84 -22.99
C LYS A 122 10.15 7.22 -21.65
N MET A 123 9.10 7.75 -21.04
CA MET A 123 8.52 7.21 -19.82
C MET A 123 8.01 5.79 -20.03
N ALA A 124 7.25 5.54 -21.09
CA ALA A 124 6.74 4.21 -21.45
C ALA A 124 7.88 3.21 -21.65
N GLU A 125 8.93 3.60 -22.38
CA GLU A 125 10.11 2.74 -22.56
C GLU A 125 10.81 2.41 -21.22
N LYS A 126 11.00 3.42 -20.35
CA LYS A 126 11.61 3.20 -19.03
C LYS A 126 10.79 2.23 -18.19
N MET A 127 9.47 2.45 -18.10
CA MET A 127 8.59 1.59 -17.31
C MET A 127 8.54 0.17 -17.89
N ARG A 128 8.56 0.01 -19.21
CA ARG A 128 8.54 -1.31 -19.86
C ARG A 128 9.77 -2.14 -19.49
N LYS A 129 10.93 -1.49 -19.34
CA LYS A 129 12.16 -2.15 -18.88
C LYS A 129 12.07 -2.52 -17.41
N LEU A 130 11.58 -1.59 -16.58
CA LEU A 130 11.44 -1.79 -15.13
C LEU A 130 10.46 -2.92 -14.79
N PHE A 131 9.34 -2.98 -15.49
CA PHE A 131 8.27 -3.97 -15.28
C PHE A 131 8.26 -5.03 -16.39
N ALA A 132 9.42 -5.40 -16.93
CA ALA A 132 9.51 -6.40 -18.00
C ALA A 132 9.09 -7.82 -17.56
N ARG A 133 9.08 -8.07 -16.25
CA ARG A 133 8.74 -9.35 -15.63
C ARG A 133 7.74 -9.15 -14.49
N MET A 134 7.12 -10.25 -14.07
CA MET A 134 6.42 -10.29 -12.78
C MET A 134 7.43 -10.06 -11.65
N GLN A 135 7.04 -9.28 -10.67
CA GLN A 135 7.83 -9.03 -9.48
C GLN A 135 6.93 -8.76 -8.28
N GLU A 136 7.47 -8.97 -7.08
CA GLU A 136 6.80 -8.61 -5.84
C GLU A 136 6.52 -7.10 -5.80
N VAL A 137 5.26 -6.74 -5.61
CA VAL A 137 4.80 -5.38 -5.37
C VAL A 137 4.10 -5.36 -4.02
N LYS A 138 4.53 -4.46 -3.14
CA LYS A 138 3.94 -4.25 -1.81
C LYS A 138 3.24 -2.92 -1.76
N PHE A 139 2.02 -2.88 -1.23
CA PHE A 139 1.42 -1.63 -0.81
C PHE A 139 1.65 -1.42 0.68
N ILE A 140 2.26 -0.28 1.01
CA ILE A 140 2.58 0.12 2.35
C ILE A 140 1.70 1.32 2.70
N GLU A 141 0.78 1.11 3.64
CA GLU A 141 -0.11 2.18 4.12
C GLU A 141 0.63 2.98 5.19
N VAL A 142 0.81 4.29 4.95
CA VAL A 142 1.51 5.21 5.85
C VAL A 142 0.51 5.77 6.86
N ASP A 143 -0.67 6.15 6.38
CA ASP A 143 -1.79 6.58 7.19
C ASP A 143 -3.12 6.27 6.48
N GLN A 144 -4.25 6.65 7.09
CA GLN A 144 -5.59 6.36 6.55
C GLN A 144 -5.86 6.94 5.15
N LYS A 145 -5.09 7.93 4.71
CA LYS A 145 -5.23 8.65 3.44
C LYS A 145 -4.06 8.44 2.49
N THR A 146 -2.86 8.08 2.98
CA THR A 146 -1.65 8.01 2.15
C THR A 146 -0.96 6.65 2.23
N GLY A 147 -0.29 6.28 1.15
CA GLY A 147 0.51 5.08 1.07
C GLY A 147 1.33 5.05 -0.21
N TYR A 148 2.14 4.02 -0.38
CA TYR A 148 2.93 3.85 -1.59
C TYR A 148 3.05 2.38 -1.97
N LEU A 149 3.17 2.14 -3.26
CA LEU A 149 3.68 0.86 -3.75
C LEU A 149 5.20 0.87 -3.65
N GLU A 150 5.75 -0.26 -3.24
CA GLU A 150 7.18 -0.55 -3.23
C GLU A 150 7.43 -1.75 -4.14
N PHE A 151 8.46 -1.64 -4.98
CA PHE A 151 8.84 -2.69 -5.91
C PHE A 151 10.35 -2.68 -6.16
N PRO A 152 10.94 -3.84 -6.53
CA PRO A 152 12.34 -3.92 -6.92
C PRO A 152 12.66 -3.00 -8.10
N GLU A 153 13.78 -2.28 -8.01
CA GLU A 153 14.40 -1.57 -9.13
C GLU A 153 15.68 -2.30 -9.59
N GLU A 154 16.75 -1.56 -9.91
CA GLU A 154 18.06 -2.11 -10.25
C GLU A 154 18.85 -2.42 -8.98
N GLY A 155 19.41 -3.64 -8.91
CA GLY A 155 20.21 -4.09 -7.77
C GLY A 155 19.39 -4.22 -6.49
N GLU A 156 19.85 -3.56 -5.42
CA GLU A 156 19.19 -3.53 -4.10
C GLU A 156 18.32 -2.28 -3.90
N ASN A 157 18.13 -1.47 -4.95
CA ASN A 157 17.30 -0.27 -4.85
C ASN A 157 15.81 -0.64 -4.94
N LEU A 158 15.00 0.13 -4.22
CA LEU A 158 13.55 0.03 -4.25
C LEU A 158 12.96 1.29 -4.87
N GLY A 159 12.07 1.08 -5.83
CA GLY A 159 11.23 2.13 -6.37
C GLY A 159 9.97 2.28 -5.51
N GLN A 160 9.50 3.51 -5.34
CA GLN A 160 8.26 3.82 -4.67
C GLN A 160 7.31 4.57 -5.60
N PHE A 161 6.02 4.21 -5.54
CA PHE A 161 4.95 4.88 -6.28
C PHE A 161 3.86 5.37 -5.32
N GLN A 162 3.78 6.68 -5.17
CA GLN A 162 2.99 7.35 -4.14
C GLN A 162 1.50 7.44 -4.51
N MET A 163 0.66 7.12 -3.54
CA MET A 163 -0.79 7.05 -3.68
C MET A 163 -1.50 7.80 -2.55
N VAL A 164 -2.69 8.30 -2.84
CA VAL A 164 -3.50 9.07 -1.89
C VAL A 164 -4.99 8.83 -2.13
N LYS A 165 -5.77 8.73 -1.07
CA LYS A 165 -7.23 8.64 -1.17
C LYS A 165 -7.83 10.01 -1.51
N ASN A 166 -8.77 10.03 -2.44
CA ASN A 166 -9.63 11.19 -2.66
C ASN A 166 -10.65 11.37 -1.51
N LYS A 167 -11.51 12.38 -1.62
CA LYS A 167 -12.55 12.69 -0.60
C LYS A 167 -13.58 11.58 -0.42
N ALA A 168 -13.75 10.69 -1.41
CA ALA A 168 -14.62 9.53 -1.34
C ALA A 168 -13.93 8.27 -0.77
N GLY A 169 -12.66 8.37 -0.36
CA GLY A 169 -11.88 7.25 0.17
C GLY A 169 -11.32 6.31 -0.90
N ILE A 170 -11.35 6.71 -2.17
CA ILE A 170 -10.89 5.92 -3.31
C ILE A 170 -9.41 6.23 -3.54
N TRP A 171 -8.58 5.21 -3.68
CA TRP A 171 -7.16 5.38 -3.98
C TRP A 171 -6.95 6.00 -5.36
N LYS A 172 -6.09 7.02 -5.41
CA LYS A 172 -5.68 7.75 -6.60
C LYS A 172 -4.16 7.91 -6.62
N VAL A 173 -3.63 8.24 -7.78
CA VAL A 173 -2.20 8.49 -7.96
C VAL A 173 -1.86 9.88 -7.42
N LYS A 174 -0.78 10.01 -6.64
CA LYS A 174 -0.28 11.33 -6.22
C LYS A 174 0.39 12.03 -7.41
N PHE A 175 0.32 13.35 -7.48
CA PHE A 175 1.19 14.09 -8.40
C PHE A 175 2.67 13.83 -8.04
N ARG A 176 3.50 13.71 -9.08
CA ARG A 176 4.90 13.22 -8.99
C ARG A 176 5.01 11.92 -8.19
N PRO A 177 4.40 10.83 -8.69
CA PRO A 177 4.22 9.63 -7.88
C PRO A 177 5.50 8.82 -7.69
N MET A 178 6.47 8.91 -8.62
CA MET A 178 7.70 8.12 -8.52
C MET A 178 8.69 8.74 -7.54
N GLN A 179 9.16 7.95 -6.58
CA GLN A 179 10.32 8.25 -5.76
C GLN A 179 11.31 7.09 -5.86
N TRP A 180 12.59 7.41 -6.00
CA TRP A 180 13.65 6.41 -6.13
C TRP A 180 14.45 6.40 -4.84
N GLY A 181 14.59 5.22 -4.23
CA GLY A 181 15.48 5.05 -3.09
C GLY A 181 16.93 5.22 -3.53
N TYR A 182 17.55 6.36 -3.20
CA TYR A 182 19.01 6.39 -3.12
C TYR A 182 19.39 5.62 -1.85
N ASN A 183 19.91 4.41 -2.02
CA ASN A 183 20.60 3.72 -0.93
C ASN A 183 21.75 4.63 -0.46
N MET A 184 21.54 5.32 0.66
CA MET A 184 22.60 5.91 1.45
C MET A 184 23.41 4.74 2.01
N LYS A 185 24.47 4.35 1.29
CA LYS A 185 25.50 3.46 1.83
C LYS A 185 26.12 4.06 3.09
#